data_AF-A0A527WAQ3-F1
#
_entry.id   AF-A0A527WAQ3-F1
#
_cell.length_a   1.000
_cell.length_b   1.000
_cell.length_c   1.000
_cell.angle_alpha   90.00
_cell.angle_beta   90.00
_cell.angle_gamma   90.00
#
_symmetry.space_group_name_H-M   'P 1'
#
loop_
_entity.id
_entity.type
_entity.pdbx_description
1 polymer ?
#
loop_
_entity_poly.entity_id
_entity_poly.type
_entity_poly.pdbx_seq_one_letter_code
_entity_poly.pdbx_strand_id
1 'polypeptide(L)'
;MGSALKLRGDYSAGELRRFARMTKDVRQSSRLLSIAAVLDGMSRADAARIGGMDRQTLRDWVHRFNAAGPEGLGDQWSPGPPSRLSPEQQADLAAIVEKKGCGPYF
;
A
#
# COMPACT_ATOMS: atom_id res chain seq x y z
N MET A 1 17.22 20.96 7.04
CA MET A 1 16.34 20.56 8.16
C MET A 1 15.08 19.93 7.57
N GLY A 2 14.77 18.68 7.90
CA GLY A 2 13.61 18.01 7.32
C GLY A 2 12.37 18.27 8.16
N SER A 3 11.31 18.77 7.53
CA SER A 3 10.04 19.08 8.20
C SER A 3 9.49 17.87 8.95
N ALA A 4 8.96 18.12 10.15
CA ALA A 4 8.19 17.14 10.91
C ALA A 4 7.04 16.64 10.04
N LEU A 5 6.86 15.31 9.98
CA LEU A 5 5.74 14.71 9.25
C LEU A 5 4.48 15.01 10.07
N LYS A 6 3.56 15.79 9.50
CA LYS A 6 2.27 16.07 10.15
C LYS A 6 1.43 14.79 10.09
N LEU A 7 1.35 14.07 11.20
CA LEU A 7 0.47 12.92 11.37
C LEU A 7 -0.93 13.38 11.76
N ARG A 8 -1.95 12.67 11.29
CA ARG A 8 -3.32 12.83 11.77
C ARG A 8 -3.37 12.51 13.28
N GLY A 9 -4.12 13.31 14.03
CA GLY A 9 -4.15 13.26 15.51
C GLY A 9 -5.27 12.39 16.08
N ASP A 10 -5.94 11.59 15.24
CA ASP A 10 -7.03 10.69 15.59
C ASP A 10 -6.57 9.33 16.13
N TYR A 11 -5.27 9.03 16.04
CA TYR A 11 -4.67 7.81 16.56
C TYR A 11 -3.52 8.10 17.52
N SER A 12 -3.51 7.39 18.65
CA SER A 12 -2.39 7.33 19.57
C SER A 12 -1.35 6.27 19.15
N ALA A 13 -0.10 6.44 19.59
CA ALA A 13 0.94 5.43 19.39
C ALA A 13 0.57 4.06 20.01
N GLY A 14 -0.22 4.07 21.10
CA GLY A 14 -0.73 2.86 21.75
C GLY A 14 -1.73 2.09 20.88
N GLU A 15 -2.64 2.80 20.22
CA GLU A 15 -3.61 2.21 19.29
C GLU A 15 -2.91 1.62 18.06
N LEU A 16 -1.93 2.31 17.49
CA LEU A 16 -1.16 1.79 16.35
C LEU A 16 -0.40 0.52 16.72
N ARG A 17 0.18 0.44 17.93
CA ARG A 17 0.80 -0.79 18.43
C ARG A 17 -0.22 -1.92 18.63
N ARG A 18 -1.45 -1.60 19.04
CA ARG A 18 -2.53 -2.59 19.15
C ARG A 18 -2.91 -3.12 17.77
N PHE A 19 -3.09 -2.25 16.78
CA PHE A 19 -3.35 -2.67 15.39
C PHE A 19 -2.20 -3.51 14.82
N ALA A 20 -0.95 -3.13 15.10
CA ALA A 20 0.22 -3.88 14.66
C ALA A 20 0.27 -5.32 15.21
N ARG A 21 -0.24 -5.54 16.43
CA ARG A 21 -0.37 -6.89 17.03
C ARG A 21 -1.53 -7.70 16.46
N MET A 22 -2.57 -7.02 15.98
CA MET A 22 -3.79 -7.67 15.46
C MET A 22 -3.72 -7.99 13.97
N THR A 23 -2.89 -7.27 13.21
CA THR A 23 -2.74 -7.55 11.78
C THR A 23 -1.99 -8.85 11.53
N LYS A 24 -2.42 -9.56 10.48
CA LYS A 24 -1.74 -10.77 9.96
C LYS A 24 -0.67 -10.43 8.92
N ASP A 25 -0.66 -9.20 8.41
CA ASP A 25 0.33 -8.73 7.44
C ASP A 25 1.54 -8.14 8.18
N VAL A 26 2.68 -8.83 8.05
CA VAL A 26 3.95 -8.43 8.66
C VAL A 26 4.39 -7.06 8.17
N ARG A 27 4.19 -6.73 6.88
CA ARG A 27 4.57 -5.42 6.32
C ARG A 27 3.69 -4.32 6.90
N GLN A 28 2.39 -4.57 7.00
CA GLN A 28 1.46 -3.63 7.64
C GLN A 28 1.83 -3.42 9.11
N SER A 29 2.18 -4.49 9.83
CA SER A 29 2.64 -4.42 11.23
C SER A 29 3.88 -3.54 11.37
N SER A 30 4.92 -3.77 10.55
CA SER A 30 6.14 -2.97 10.54
C SER A 30 5.88 -1.49 10.25
N ARG A 31 4.99 -1.18 9.30
CA ARG A 31 4.59 0.20 8.96
C ARG A 31 3.88 0.88 10.12
N LEU A 32 2.95 0.18 10.79
CA LEU A 32 2.23 0.68 11.97
C LEU A 32 3.19 0.98 13.13
N LEU A 33 4.18 0.11 13.38
CA LEU A 33 5.18 0.32 14.41
C LEU A 33 6.09 1.51 14.11
N SER A 34 6.51 1.68 12.85
CA SER A 34 7.26 2.87 12.43
C SER A 34 6.47 4.16 12.65
N ILE A 35 5.18 4.18 12.33
CA ILE A 35 4.35 5.39 12.52
C ILE A 35 4.10 5.65 14.01
N ALA A 36 3.88 4.61 14.82
CA ALA A 36 3.78 4.74 16.28
C ALA A 36 5.05 5.37 16.87
N ALA A 37 6.23 4.99 16.39
CA ALA A 37 7.49 5.59 16.83
C ALA A 37 7.59 7.08 16.47
N VAL A 38 7.09 7.50 15.30
CA VAL A 38 7.02 8.93 14.95
C VAL A 38 6.08 9.69 15.90
N LEU A 39 4.94 9.09 16.29
CA LEU A 39 4.02 9.69 17.26
C LEU A 39 4.65 9.85 18.65
N ASP A 40 5.54 8.93 19.05
CA ASP A 40 6.31 9.04 20.29
C ASP A 40 7.46 10.07 20.21
N GLY A 41 7.55 10.83 19.12
CA GLY A 41 8.56 11.88 18.93
C GLY A 41 9.91 11.37 18.44
N MET A 42 10.00 10.09 18.04
CA MET A 42 11.24 9.53 17.53
C MET A 42 11.63 10.17 16.19
N SER A 43 12.94 10.24 15.91
CA SER A 43 13.41 10.77 14.64
C SER A 43 12.90 9.91 13.47
N ARG A 44 12.66 10.54 12.31
CA ARG A 44 12.23 9.82 11.10
C ARG A 44 13.22 8.72 10.68
N ALA A 45 14.50 8.89 10.99
CA ALA A 45 15.52 7.88 10.67
C ALA A 45 15.37 6.66 11.57
N ASP A 46 15.18 6.88 12.88
CA ASP A 46 15.03 5.81 13.85
C ASP A 46 13.71 5.07 13.69
N ALA A 47 12.62 5.81 13.46
CA ALA A 47 11.32 5.26 13.17
C ALA A 47 11.32 4.39 11.90
N ALA A 48 12.03 4.81 10.85
CA ALA A 48 12.13 4.03 9.61
C ALA A 48 12.89 2.71 9.84
N ARG A 49 13.93 2.74 10.68
CA ARG A 49 14.71 1.55 11.05
C ARG A 49 13.86 0.48 11.74
N ILE A 50 12.91 0.87 12.58
CA ILE A 50 11.99 -0.06 13.27
C ILE A 50 11.22 -0.92 12.27
N GLY A 51 10.76 -0.32 11.18
CA GLY A 51 10.00 -1.01 10.14
C GLY A 51 10.84 -1.53 8.98
N GLY A 52 12.18 -1.52 9.10
CA GLY A 52 13.09 -2.03 8.08
C GLY A 52 13.04 -1.26 6.75
N MET A 53 12.73 0.03 6.77
CA MET A 53 12.59 0.86 5.58
C MET A 53 13.46 2.12 5.65
N ASP A 54 13.60 2.81 4.52
CA ASP A 54 14.26 4.11 4.48
C ASP A 54 13.31 5.27 4.83
N ARG A 55 13.88 6.47 5.00
CA ARG A 55 13.13 7.66 5.43
C ARG A 55 12.09 8.15 4.42
N GLN A 56 12.36 7.97 3.12
CA GLN A 56 11.43 8.36 2.06
C GLN A 56 10.24 7.40 2.02
N THR A 57 10.51 6.10 2.11
CA THR A 57 9.47 5.09 2.23
C THR A 57 8.57 5.36 3.45
N LEU A 58 9.14 5.67 4.62
CA LEU A 58 8.36 6.05 5.80
C LEU A 58 7.49 7.28 5.54
N ARG A 59 8.03 8.31 4.88
CA ARG A 59 7.27 9.51 4.53
C ARG A 59 6.05 9.18 3.67
N ASP A 60 6.23 8.33 2.66
CA ASP A 60 5.14 7.93 1.77
C ASP A 60 4.07 7.13 2.53
N TRP A 61 4.46 6.28 3.47
CA TRP A 61 3.52 5.59 4.37
C TRP A 61 2.78 6.54 5.30
N VAL A 62 3.42 7.59 5.82
CA VAL A 62 2.73 8.61 6.62
C VAL A 62 1.68 9.33 5.77
N HIS A 63 1.99 9.66 4.50
CA HIS A 63 1.00 10.27 3.61
C HIS A 63 -0.19 9.35 3.35
N ARG A 64 0.04 8.05 3.11
CA ARG A 64 -1.03 7.07 2.94
C ARG A 64 -1.86 6.87 4.21
N PHE A 65 -1.19 6.78 5.36
CA PHE A 65 -1.84 6.70 6.66
C PHE A 65 -2.74 7.91 6.92
N ASN A 66 -2.28 9.12 6.61
CA ASN A 66 -3.08 10.33 6.77
C ASN A 66 -4.32 10.36 5.85
N ALA A 67 -4.27 9.68 4.70
CA ALA A 67 -5.37 9.64 3.74
C ALA A 67 -6.41 8.56 4.07
N ALA A 68 -5.96 7.37 4.50
CA ALA A 68 -6.80 6.17 4.58
C ALA A 68 -6.67 5.41 5.92
N GLY A 69 -5.95 5.93 6.91
CA GLY A 69 -5.79 5.29 8.22
C GLY A 69 -4.93 4.02 8.20
N PRO A 70 -5.04 3.18 9.26
CA PRO A 70 -4.35 1.89 9.37
C PRO A 70 -4.60 0.94 8.18
N GLU A 71 -5.79 0.98 7.60
CA GLU A 71 -6.22 0.17 6.46
C GLU A 71 -5.44 0.53 5.19
N GLY A 72 -5.05 1.80 5.07
CA GLY A 72 -4.21 2.31 3.97
C GLY A 72 -2.76 1.83 3.96
N LEU A 73 -2.33 1.12 5.01
CA LEU A 73 -0.96 0.61 5.16
C LEU A 73 -0.75 -0.80 4.59
N GLY A 74 -1.78 -1.40 3.98
CA GLY A 74 -1.64 -2.62 3.20
C GLY A 74 -0.93 -2.40 1.86
N ASP A 75 -0.50 -3.49 1.23
CA ASP A 75 -0.03 -3.45 -0.15
C ASP A 75 -1.21 -3.19 -1.09
N GLN A 76 -1.26 -1.99 -1.69
CA GLN A 76 -2.22 -1.68 -2.73
C GLN A 76 -1.63 -1.99 -4.10
N TRP A 77 -2.20 -2.99 -4.76
CA TRP A 77 -1.89 -3.30 -6.14
C TRP A 77 -2.74 -2.38 -7.02
N SER A 78 -2.08 -1.54 -7.83
CA SER A 78 -2.81 -0.80 -8.87
C SER A 78 -3.44 -1.80 -9.83
N PRO A 79 -4.68 -1.57 -10.33
CA PRO A 79 -5.39 -2.49 -11.23
C PRO A 79 -4.73 -2.65 -12.62
N GLY A 80 -3.49 -2.21 -12.80
CA GLY A 80 -2.84 -2.07 -14.09
C GLY A 80 -3.40 -0.88 -14.89
N PRO A 81 -2.78 -0.58 -16.04
CA PRO A 81 -3.37 0.35 -17.00
C PRO A 81 -4.72 -0.21 -17.49
N PRO A 82 -5.71 0.66 -17.79
CA PRO A 82 -6.98 0.22 -18.35
C PRO A 82 -6.74 -0.54 -19.66
N SER A 83 -7.61 -1.53 -19.93
CA SER A 83 -7.56 -2.28 -21.18
C SER A 83 -7.51 -1.32 -22.37
N ARG A 84 -6.59 -1.57 -23.31
CA ARG A 84 -6.49 -0.80 -24.56
C ARG A 84 -7.65 -1.11 -25.52
N LEU A 85 -8.38 -2.19 -25.27
CA LEU A 85 -9.54 -2.61 -26.06
C LEU A 85 -10.82 -2.13 -25.38
N SER A 86 -11.72 -1.55 -26.17
CA SER A 86 -13.10 -1.31 -25.74
C SER A 86 -13.82 -2.65 -25.49
N PRO A 87 -14.94 -2.66 -24.74
CA PRO A 87 -15.74 -3.87 -24.54
C PRO A 87 -16.15 -4.53 -25.86
N GLU A 88 -16.45 -3.73 -26.88
CA GLU A 88 -16.79 -4.20 -28.23
C GLU A 88 -15.59 -4.88 -28.90
N GLN A 89 -14.41 -4.26 -28.85
CA GLN A 89 -13.18 -4.84 -29.39
C GLN A 89 -12.75 -6.12 -28.65
N GLN A 90 -13.07 -6.22 -27.36
CA GLN A 90 -12.82 -7.42 -26.58
C GLN A 90 -13.79 -8.56 -26.97
N ALA A 91 -15.05 -8.25 -27.27
CA ALA A 91 -16.01 -9.22 -27.80
C ALA A 91 -15.62 -9.70 -29.21
N ASP A 92 -15.17 -8.78 -30.08
CA ASP A 92 -14.65 -9.10 -31.40
C ASP A 92 -13.41 -10.00 -31.31
N LEU A 93 -12.49 -9.67 -30.41
CA LEU A 93 -11.30 -10.50 -30.16
C LEU A 93 -11.68 -11.90 -29.65
N ALA A 94 -12.65 -12.00 -28.73
CA ALA A 94 -13.13 -13.28 -28.22
C ALA A 94 -13.73 -14.15 -29.35
N ALA A 95 -14.56 -13.56 -30.21
CA ALA A 95 -15.13 -14.24 -31.37
C ALA A 95 -14.05 -14.70 -32.36
N ILE A 96 -12.98 -13.90 -32.56
CA ILE A 96 -11.83 -14.29 -33.40
C ILE A 96 -11.05 -15.46 -32.77
N VAL A 97 -10.83 -15.45 -31.46
CA VAL A 97 -10.12 -16.53 -30.74
C VAL A 97 -10.93 -17.82 -30.75
N GLU A 98 -12.23 -17.77 -30.49
CA GLU A 98 -13.13 -18.93 -30.56
C GLU A 98 -13.19 -19.51 -31.98
N LYS A 99 -13.26 -18.64 -33.00
CA LYS A 99 -13.25 -19.05 -34.41
C LYS A 99 -11.91 -19.63 -34.86
N LYS A 100 -10.79 -19.14 -34.30
CA LYS A 100 -9.43 -19.65 -34.59
C LYS A 100 -9.00 -20.82 -33.70
N GLY A 101 -9.74 -21.10 -32.63
CA GLY A 101 -9.52 -22.23 -31.72
C GLY A 101 -9.86 -23.61 -32.31
N CYS A 102 -10.39 -23.66 -33.54
CA CYS A 102 -10.52 -24.89 -34.32
C CYS A 102 -9.55 -24.83 -35.52
N GLY A 103 -8.25 -24.92 -35.23
CA GLY A 103 -7.19 -25.04 -36.22
C GLY A 103 -6.04 -25.87 -35.66
N PRO A 104 -5.36 -26.70 -36.46
CA PRO A 104 -4.57 -27.87 -36.03
C PRO A 104 -3.20 -27.52 -35.39
N TYR A 105 -3.10 -26.42 -34.66
CA TYR A 105 -1.89 -25.99 -33.97
C TYR A 105 -2.08 -25.97 -32.44
N PHE A 106 -2.84 -26.95 -31.92
CA PHE A 106 -2.79 -27.45 -30.55
C PHE A 106 -2.59 -28.96 -30.60
#